data_AF-A0A1I2WK67-F1
#
_entry.id   AF-A0A1I2WK67-F1
#
_cell.length_a   1.000
_cell.length_b   1.000
_cell.length_c   1.000
_cell.angle_alpha   90.00
_cell.angle_beta   90.00
_cell.angle_gamma   90.00
#
_symmetry.space_group_name_H-M   'P 1'
#
loop_
_entity.id
_entity.type
_entity.pdbx_description
1 polymer ?
#
loop_
_entity_poly.entity_id
_entity_poly.type
_entity_poly.pdbx_seq_one_letter_code
_entity_poly.pdbx_strand_id
1 'polypeptide(L)'
;MNTNNFQLSNIRFIKRIVVGNDNPQAMRTEAEVQQAMDLVNRCVAASPRGYILNVEKSFGLYNIGEHQIVLQYAVYHIGFDRKPLFLDEHAA
;
A
#
# COMPACT_ATOMS: atom_id res chain seq x y z
N MET A 1 6.79 -15.51 -26.44
CA MET A 1 6.68 -14.93 -25.09
C MET A 1 6.19 -13.51 -25.25
N ASN A 2 4.95 -13.20 -24.89
CA ASN A 2 4.49 -11.80 -24.93
C ASN A 2 5.17 -11.05 -23.80
N THR A 3 6.16 -10.24 -24.16
CA THR A 3 6.69 -9.17 -23.32
C THR A 3 5.56 -8.17 -23.16
N ASN A 4 4.68 -8.35 -22.17
CA ASN A 4 3.78 -7.29 -21.75
C ASN A 4 4.65 -6.17 -21.19
N ASN A 5 5.15 -5.31 -22.08
CA ASN A 5 5.92 -4.14 -21.72
C ASN A 5 5.02 -3.27 -20.85
N PHE A 6 5.47 -3.02 -19.62
CA PHE A 6 4.87 -2.00 -18.78
C PHE A 6 4.82 -0.68 -19.55
N GLN A 7 3.63 -0.08 -19.59
CA GLN A 7 3.40 1.24 -20.17
C GLN A 7 2.54 2.03 -19.20
N LEU A 8 3.04 3.18 -18.75
CA LEU A 8 2.33 4.01 -17.78
C LEU A 8 0.96 4.47 -18.31
N SER A 9 0.84 4.68 -19.63
CA SER A 9 -0.41 5.04 -20.31
C SER A 9 -1.53 3.99 -20.22
N ASN A 10 -1.17 2.73 -19.91
CA ASN A 10 -2.14 1.64 -19.76
C ASN A 10 -2.72 1.57 -18.35
N ILE A 11 -2.17 2.29 -17.36
CA ILE A 11 -2.64 2.24 -15.98
C ILE A 11 -3.99 2.95 -15.88
N ARG A 12 -5.02 2.22 -15.44
CA ARG A 12 -6.38 2.73 -15.24
C ARG A 12 -6.82 2.73 -13.78
N PHE A 13 -6.07 2.04 -12.93
CA PHE A 13 -6.38 1.92 -11.51
C PHE A 13 -5.10 1.99 -10.69
N ILE A 14 -5.13 2.72 -9.57
CA ILE A 14 -4.02 2.83 -8.62
C ILE A 14 -4.55 2.47 -7.24
N LYS A 15 -3.97 1.42 -6.62
CA LYS A 15 -4.19 1.11 -5.20
C LYS A 15 -3.09 1.77 -4.39
N ARG A 16 -3.47 2.56 -3.38
CA ARG A 16 -2.59 3.02 -2.31
C ARG A 16 -2.69 2.05 -1.14
N ILE A 17 -1.55 1.60 -0.64
CA ILE A 17 -1.46 0.70 0.52
C ILE A 17 -0.48 1.30 1.51
N VAL A 18 -0.95 1.58 2.72
CA VAL A 18 -0.12 2.08 3.81
C VAL A 18 0.39 0.90 4.62
N VAL A 19 1.71 0.81 4.80
CA VAL A 19 2.38 -0.20 5.61
C VAL A 19 3.11 0.52 6.75
N GLY A 20 2.70 0.27 7.99
CA GLY A 20 3.22 0.94 9.19
C GLY A 20 2.16 1.78 9.91
N ASN A 21 2.58 2.75 10.72
CA ASN A 21 1.69 3.59 11.53
C ASN A 21 1.56 4.99 10.95
N ASP A 22 0.40 5.34 10.40
CA ASP A 22 0.09 6.66 9.79
C ASP A 22 -0.93 7.48 10.59
N ASN A 23 -1.53 6.91 11.64
CA ASN A 23 -2.49 7.58 12.50
C ASN A 23 -2.04 7.50 13.97
N PRO A 24 -1.76 8.62 14.64
CA PRO A 24 -1.28 8.62 16.02
C PRO A 24 -2.38 8.31 17.04
N GLN A 25 -3.65 8.32 16.64
CA GLN A 25 -4.78 7.94 17.48
C GLN A 25 -5.16 6.46 17.31
N ALA A 26 -4.60 5.77 16.30
CA ALA A 26 -4.93 4.39 15.97
C ALA A 26 -3.67 3.68 15.46
N MET A 27 -2.80 3.31 16.40
CA MET A 27 -1.60 2.53 16.08
C MET A 27 -2.01 1.14 15.59
N ARG A 28 -1.50 0.75 14.43
CA ARG A 28 -1.68 -0.59 13.88
C ARG A 28 -0.88 -1.59 14.69
N THR A 29 -1.47 -2.75 14.92
CA THR A 29 -0.80 -3.94 15.41
C THR A 29 0.18 -4.49 14.36
N GLU A 30 1.13 -5.30 14.80
CA GLU A 30 2.06 -5.97 13.89
C GLU A 30 1.33 -6.84 12.86
N ALA A 31 0.25 -7.52 13.28
CA ALA A 31 -0.58 -8.33 12.39
C ALA A 31 -1.26 -7.48 11.28
N GLU A 32 -1.78 -6.31 11.60
CA GLU A 32 -2.38 -5.40 10.61
C GLU A 32 -1.31 -4.84 9.65
N VAL A 33 -0.12 -4.53 10.15
CA VAL A 33 1.01 -4.11 9.29
C VAL A 33 1.42 -5.24 8.35
N GLN A 34 1.47 -6.48 8.85
CA GLN A 34 1.79 -7.64 8.04
C GLN A 34 0.71 -7.89 6.98
N GLN A 35 -0.57 -7.80 7.32
CA GLN A 35 -1.67 -7.91 6.35
C GLN A 35 -1.58 -6.86 5.23
N ALA A 36 -1.21 -5.62 5.56
CA ALA A 36 -0.98 -4.58 4.56
C ALA A 36 0.20 -4.95 3.64
N MET A 37 1.28 -5.50 4.19
CA MET A 37 2.43 -5.97 3.39
C MET A 37 2.08 -7.18 2.53
N ASP A 38 1.29 -8.11 3.03
CA ASP A 38 0.78 -9.25 2.27
C ASP A 38 -0.08 -8.81 1.09
N LEU A 39 -0.87 -7.74 1.27
CA LEU A 39 -1.60 -7.13 0.17
C LEU A 39 -0.66 -6.50 -0.86
N VAL A 40 0.42 -5.83 -0.46
CA VAL A 40 1.45 -5.32 -1.39
C VAL A 40 2.05 -6.49 -2.19
N ASN A 41 2.43 -7.57 -1.51
CA ASN A 41 2.99 -8.77 -2.14
C ASN A 41 2.00 -9.40 -3.13
N ARG A 42 0.73 -9.56 -2.73
CA ARG A 42 -0.34 -10.07 -3.61
C ARG A 42 -0.50 -9.19 -4.85
N CYS A 43 -0.48 -7.87 -4.68
CA CYS A 43 -0.62 -6.91 -5.79
C CYS A 43 0.48 -7.06 -6.86
N VAL A 44 1.71 -7.40 -6.48
CA VAL A 44 2.84 -7.49 -7.44
C VAL A 44 3.12 -8.92 -7.94
N ALA A 45 2.50 -9.93 -7.32
CA ALA A 45 2.69 -11.35 -7.65
C ALA A 45 1.46 -12.01 -8.30
N ALA A 46 0.25 -11.59 -7.97
CA ALA A 46 -0.99 -12.18 -8.49
C ALA A 46 -1.38 -11.62 -9.88
N SER A 47 -2.43 -12.18 -10.48
CA SER A 47 -3.01 -11.69 -11.74
C SER A 47 -4.33 -10.95 -11.50
N PRO A 48 -4.57 -9.79 -12.12
CA PRO A 48 -3.63 -9.03 -12.95
C PRO A 48 -2.45 -8.50 -12.11
N ARG A 49 -1.24 -8.53 -12.69
CA ARG A 49 -0.01 -8.11 -12.01
C ARG A 49 0.06 -6.59 -11.96
N GLY A 50 0.16 -6.05 -10.75
CA GLY A 50 0.39 -4.64 -10.52
C GLY A 50 1.85 -4.25 -10.63
N TYR A 51 2.08 -2.96 -10.85
CA TYR A 51 3.41 -2.35 -10.91
C TYR A 51 3.55 -1.29 -9.83
N ILE A 52 4.63 -1.33 -9.05
CA ILE A 52 4.94 -0.27 -8.10
C ILE A 52 5.31 0.98 -8.89
N LEU A 53 4.47 2.01 -8.81
CA LEU A 53 4.68 3.30 -9.47
C LEU A 53 5.47 4.25 -8.58
N ASN A 54 5.27 4.17 -7.27
CA ASN A 54 5.97 4.98 -6.28
C ASN A 54 5.95 4.28 -4.91
N VAL A 55 6.92 4.64 -4.06
CA VAL A 55 6.93 4.32 -2.63
C VAL A 55 7.25 5.58 -1.85
N GLU A 56 6.27 6.10 -1.13
CA GLU A 56 6.45 7.23 -0.21
C GLU A 56 6.94 6.67 1.12
N LYS A 57 8.02 7.21 1.71
CA LYS A 57 8.47 6.84 3.05
C LYS A 57 8.29 8.04 3.96
N SER A 58 7.58 7.85 5.05
CA SER A 58 7.18 8.93 5.95
C SER A 58 7.56 8.60 7.39
N PHE A 59 7.97 9.64 8.09
CA PHE A 59 8.29 9.62 9.50
C PHE A 59 7.74 10.90 10.13
N GLY A 60 7.14 10.80 11.31
CA GLY A 60 6.59 11.94 12.02
C GLY A 60 6.63 11.74 13.53
N LEU A 61 6.89 12.83 14.26
CA LEU A 61 6.80 12.88 15.71
C LEU A 61 5.59 13.71 16.08
N TYR A 62 4.69 13.14 16.86
CA TYR A 62 3.45 13.77 17.29
C TYR A 62 3.42 13.85 18.81
N ASN A 63 3.21 15.06 19.33
CA ASN A 63 3.03 15.28 20.75
C ASN A 63 1.52 15.33 21.04
N ILE A 64 1.04 14.40 21.85
CA ILE A 64 -0.36 14.32 22.29
C ILE A 64 -0.36 14.38 23.80
N GLY A 65 -0.68 15.56 24.35
CA GLY A 65 -0.44 15.85 25.77
C GLY A 65 1.05 15.75 26.09
N GLU A 66 1.39 14.93 27.08
CA GLU A 66 2.78 14.66 27.48
C GLU A 66 3.40 13.43 26.78
N HIS A 67 2.64 12.75 25.92
CA HIS A 67 3.13 11.58 25.19
C HIS A 67 3.69 11.98 23.83
N GLN A 68 4.87 11.45 23.51
CA GLN A 68 5.45 11.52 22.17
C GLN A 68 5.17 10.22 21.43
N ILE A 69 4.51 10.31 20.28
CA ILE A 69 4.20 9.18 19.41
C ILE A 69 5.04 9.29 18.14
N VAL A 70 5.68 8.19 17.79
CA VAL A 70 6.43 8.05 16.54
C VAL A 70 5.55 7.37 15.51
N LEU A 71 5.32 8.06 14.39
CA LEU A 71 4.71 7.49 13.21
C LEU A 71 5.79 7.17 12.20
N GLN A 72 5.76 5.94 11.69
CA GLN A 72 6.65 5.49 10.63
C GLN A 72 5.86 4.57 9.72
N TYR A 73 5.81 4.91 8.44
CA TYR A 73 5.07 4.15 7.45
C TYR A 73 5.60 4.38 6.03
N ALA A 74 5.26 3.46 5.13
CA ALA A 74 5.45 3.61 3.70
C ALA A 74 4.10 3.51 2.98
N VAL A 75 3.90 4.32 1.94
CA VAL A 75 2.74 4.23 1.05
C VAL A 75 3.18 3.68 -0.29
N TYR A 76 2.70 2.48 -0.61
CA TYR A 76 2.91 1.84 -1.91
C TYR A 76 1.81 2.27 -2.87
N HIS A 77 2.20 2.80 -4.03
CA HIS A 77 1.30 3.18 -5.11
C HIS A 77 1.40 2.14 -6.21
N ILE A 78 0.44 1.22 -6.27
CA ILE A 78 0.47 0.09 -7.21
C ILE A 78 -0.53 0.33 -8.33
N GLY A 79 -0.01 0.42 -9.55
CA GLY A 79 -0.79 0.62 -10.77
C GLY A 79 -1.20 -0.69 -11.42
N PHE A 80 -2.42 -0.72 -11.94
CA PHE A 80 -2.98 -1.83 -12.71
C PHE A 80 -3.63 -1.33 -14.00
N ASP A 81 -3.63 -2.18 -15.02
CA ASP A 81 -4.35 -1.97 -16.29
C ASP A 81 -5.87 -2.01 -16.11
N ARG A 82 -6.34 -2.81 -15.16
CA ARG A 82 -7.73 -2.90 -14.68
C ARG A 82 -7.75 -3.20 -13.18
N LYS A 83 -8.83 -2.85 -12.50
CA LYS A 83 -8.99 -3.15 -11.07
C LYS A 83 -9.00 -4.67 -10.82
N PRO A 84 -8.10 -5.22 -9.97
CA PRO A 84 -8.15 -6.62 -9.56
C PRO A 84 -9.40 -6.93 -8.73
N LEU A 85 -10.06 -8.05 -9.01
CA LEU A 85 -11.27 -8.50 -8.27
C LEU A 85 -11.00 -8.71 -6.77
N PHE A 86 -9.81 -9.20 -6.43
CA PHE A 86 -9.45 -9.46 -5.04
C PHE A 86 -9.32 -8.19 -4.18
N LEU A 87 -9.27 -7.00 -4.77
CA LEU A 87 -9.27 -5.76 -4.00
C LEU A 87 -10.65 -5.40 -3.45
N ASP A 88 -11.72 -5.97 -4.00
CA ASP A 88 -13.08 -5.78 -3.50
C ASP A 88 -13.35 -6.60 -2.23
N GLU A 89 -12.61 -7.70 -2.02
CA GLU A 89 -12.67 -8.54 -0.82
C GLU A 89 -12.13 -7.84 0.43
N HIS A 90 -11.28 -6.81 0.25
CA HIS A 90 -10.60 -6.07 1.32
C HIS A 90 -11.15 -4.64 1.50
N ALA A 91 -12.35 -4.35 0.99
CA ALA A 91 -12.98 -3.03 1.06
C ALA A 91 -13.94 -2.83 2.26
N ALA A 92 -13.88 -3.72 3.26
CA ALA A 92 -14.67 -3.62 4.49
C ALA A 92 -13.85 -3.03 5.64
#